data_AF-A0A090LIV6-F1
#
_entry.id   AF-A0A090LIV6-F1
#
_cell.length_a   1.000
_cell.length_b   1.000
_cell.length_c   1.000
_cell.angle_alpha   90.00
_cell.angle_beta   90.00
_cell.angle_gamma   90.00
#
_symmetry.space_group_name_H-M   'P 1'
#
loop_
_entity.id
_entity.type
_entity.pdbx_description
1 polymer ?
#
loop_
_entity_poly.entity_id
_entity_poly.type
_entity_poly.pdbx_seq_one_letter_code
_entity_poly.pdbx_strand_id
1 'polypeptide(L)' 'MISNETCINFTRCLTIIKNGQGINFGFNKYCGSNVGPEQSFQPQFIFLSIDYYTKIVHIQYELAHSLA' A
#
# COMPACT_ATOMS: atom_id res chain seq x y z
N MET A 1 -1.80 5.86 -11.83
CA MET A 1 -1.55 4.98 -13.01
C MET A 1 -2.21 3.63 -12.81
N ILE A 2 -2.00 2.94 -11.68
CA ILE A 2 -2.65 1.63 -11.42
C ILE A 2 -4.16 1.65 -11.75
N SER A 3 -4.95 2.59 -11.23
CA SER A 3 -6.39 2.64 -11.54
C SER A 3 -6.76 3.07 -12.96
N ASN A 4 -5.82 3.64 -13.72
CA ASN A 4 -6.05 4.04 -15.12
C ASN A 4 -5.67 2.92 -16.10
N GLU A 5 -4.83 1.98 -15.67
CA GLU A 5 -4.24 0.92 -16.51
C GLU A 5 -4.67 -0.48 -16.09
N THR A 6 -5.41 -0.60 -14.97
CA THR A 6 -5.91 -1.86 -14.43
C THR A 6 -7.38 -1.71 -14.01
N CYS A 7 -8.03 -2.82 -13.67
CA CYS A 7 -9.37 -2.81 -13.08
C CYS A 7 -9.38 -2.47 -11.56
N ILE A 8 -8.23 -2.12 -10.97
CA ILE A 8 -8.10 -1.87 -9.53
C ILE A 8 -8.43 -0.43 -9.20
N ASN A 9 -9.48 -0.23 -8.40
CA ASN A 9 -9.87 1.06 -7.87
C ASN A 9 -9.53 1.17 -6.38
N PHE A 10 -9.02 2.33 -5.98
CA PHE A 10 -8.74 2.64 -4.57
C PHE A 10 -9.76 3.64 -4.05
N THR A 11 -10.37 3.31 -2.91
CA THR A 11 -11.16 4.26 -2.13
C THR A 11 -10.28 4.82 -1.03
N ARG A 12 -10.13 6.14 -0.98
CA ARG A 12 -9.35 6.80 0.05
C ARG A 12 -10.06 6.69 1.41
N CYS A 13 -9.37 6.16 2.41
CA CYS A 13 -9.77 6.28 3.81
C CYS A 13 -9.00 7.46 4.43
N LEU A 14 -9.71 8.37 5.11
CA LEU A 14 -9.08 9.52 5.77
C LEU A 14 -8.42 9.16 7.11
N THR A 15 -8.78 8.00 7.67
CA THR A 15 -8.26 7.49 8.94
C THR A 15 -7.50 6.20 8.73
N ILE A 16 -6.54 5.92 9.61
CA ILE A 16 -5.87 4.61 9.65
C ILE A 16 -6.94 3.51 9.82
N ILE A 17 -6.90 2.51 8.96
CA ILE A 17 -7.76 1.34 9.03
C ILE A 17 -7.29 0.51 10.21
N LYS A 18 -8.20 0.22 11.16
CA LYS A 18 -7.89 -0.58 12.36
C LYS A 18 -8.47 -1.98 12.32
N ASN A 19 -9.50 -2.21 11.51
CA ASN A 19 -10.21 -3.48 11.37
C ASN A 19 -10.59 -3.70 9.91
N GLY A 20 -10.55 -4.95 9.45
CA GLY A 20 -10.87 -5.33 8.07
C GLY A 20 -9.66 -5.26 7.14
N GLN A 21 -9.79 -5.87 5.96
CA GLN A 21 -8.77 -5.78 4.92
C GLN A 21 -8.67 -4.36 4.38
N GLY A 22 -7.44 -3.92 4.17
CA GLY A 22 -7.13 -2.61 3.65
C GLY A 22 -5.63 -2.35 3.69
N ILE A 23 -5.22 -1.22 3.11
CA ILE A 23 -3.82 -0.83 3.03
C ILE A 23 -3.63 0.47 3.81
N ASN A 24 -2.77 0.44 4.81
CA ASN A 24 -2.26 1.61 5.50
C ASN A 24 -0.85 1.95 4.97
N PHE A 25 -0.53 3.23 4.89
CA PHE A 25 0.84 3.68 4.62
C PHE A 25 1.53 4.07 5.93
N GLY A 26 2.78 3.65 6.09
CA GLY A 26 3.64 4.01 7.21
C GLY A 26 5.03 4.46 6.74
N PHE A 27 5.78 5.09 7.64
CA PHE A 27 7.18 5.46 7.38
C PHE A 27 8.14 4.51 8.08
N ASN A 28 9.20 4.10 7.39
CA ASN A 28 10.27 3.29 7.95
C ASN A 28 11.62 3.65 7.29
N LYS A 29 12.74 3.12 7.77
CA LYS A 29 14.07 3.33 7.17
C LYS A 29 14.16 2.79 5.74
N TYR A 30 13.45 1.71 5.46
CA TYR A 30 13.42 1.05 4.15
C TYR A 30 11.99 0.96 3.63
N CYS A 31 11.83 0.88 2.32
CA CYS A 31 10.54 0.56 1.71
C CYS A 31 10.26 -0.94 1.85
N GLY A 32 8.98 -1.29 2.00
CA GLY A 32 8.57 -2.68 2.00
C GLY A 32 7.07 -2.87 2.17
N SER A 33 6.61 -4.02 1.70
CA SER A 33 5.22 -4.46 1.71
C SER A 33 5.16 -5.98 1.78
N ASN A 34 4.06 -6.52 2.28
CA ASN A 34 3.76 -7.94 2.10
C ASN A 34 3.37 -8.19 0.64
N VAL A 35 3.60 -9.42 0.17
CA VAL A 35 3.15 -9.84 -1.17
C VAL A 35 1.72 -10.36 -1.05
N GLY A 36 0.82 -9.72 -1.77
CA GLY A 36 -0.60 -10.06 -1.81
C GLY A 36 -1.43 -9.62 -0.61
N PRO A 37 -2.74 -9.92 -0.64
CA PRO A 37 -3.65 -9.50 0.41
C PRO A 37 -3.42 -10.29 1.70
N GLU A 38 -3.33 -9.56 2.81
CA GLU A 38 -3.28 -10.12 4.16
C GLU A 38 -4.52 -11.00 4.43
N GLN A 39 -4.30 -12.28 4.75
CA GLN A 39 -5.37 -13.29 4.83
C GLN A 39 -6.13 -13.25 6.16
N SER A 40 -5.62 -12.53 7.16
CA SER A 40 -6.18 -12.48 8.51
C SER A 40 -7.36 -11.50 8.69
N PHE A 41 -7.92 -10.96 7.59
CA PHE A 41 -8.90 -9.86 7.63
C PHE A 41 -8.43 -8.62 8.42
N GLN A 42 -7.11 -8.45 8.51
CA GLN A 42 -6.46 -7.31 9.12
C GLN A 42 -5.96 -6.34 8.04
N PRO A 43 -5.79 -5.06 8.39
CA PRO A 43 -5.14 -4.12 7.49
C PRO A 43 -3.65 -4.46 7.39
N GLN A 44 -3.10 -4.34 6.18
CA GLN A 44 -1.67 -4.45 5.95
C GLN A 44 -1.01 -3.08 5.86
N PHE A 45 0.29 -3.04 6.13
CA PHE A 45 1.10 -1.84 6.04
C PHE A 45 2.04 -1.90 4.85
N ILE A 46 2.03 -0.83 4.06
CA ILE A 46 3.10 -0.50 3.13
C ILE A 46 3.98 0.55 3.82
N PHE A 47 5.25 0.23 3.98
CA PHE A 47 6.25 1.15 4.51
C PHE A 47 6.98 1.84 3.37
N LEU A 48 7.07 3.16 3.46
CA LEU A 48 7.85 3.99 2.55
C LEU A 48 8.98 4.65 3.33
N SER A 49 10.17 4.71 2.73
CA SER A 49 11.23 5.51 3.33
C SER A 49 11.06 7.00 3.04
N ILE A 50 11.68 7.82 3.89
CA ILE A 50 11.71 9.29 3.74
C ILE A 50 12.32 9.71 2.40
N ASP A 51 13.19 8.90 1.80
CA ASP A 51 13.83 9.20 0.51
C ASP A 51 12.96 8.83 -0.70
N TYR A 52 11.88 8.07 -0.48
CA TYR A 52 11.07 7.47 -1.55
C TYR A 52 9.57 7.75 -1.44
N TYR A 53 9.06 8.32 -0.34
CA TYR A 53 7.62 8.57 -0.15
C TYR A 53 7.00 9.59 -1.11
N THR A 54 7.81 10.38 -1.82
CA THR A 54 7.35 11.32 -2.86
C THR A 54 7.53 10.76 -4.28
N LYS A 55 8.23 9.63 -4.43
CA LYS A 55 8.54 9.05 -5.73
C LYS A 55 7.44 8.08 -6.15
N ILE A 56 6.59 8.53 -7.07
CA ILE A 56 5.41 7.79 -7.53
C ILE A 56 5.72 6.34 -7.95
N VAL A 57 6.86 6.11 -8.62
CA VAL A 57 7.28 4.77 -9.07
C VAL A 57 7.52 3.82 -7.90
N HIS A 58 8.09 4.30 -6.79
CA HIS A 58 8.36 3.45 -5.62
C HIS A 58 7.07 3.13 -4.86
N ILE A 59 6.16 4.11 -4.76
CA ILE A 59 4.84 3.88 -4.19
C ILE A 59 4.07 2.84 -5.03
N GLN A 60 4.14 2.94 -6.36
CA GLN A 60 3.49 1.99 -7.25
C GLN A 60 4.09 0.59 -7.14
N TYR A 61 5.42 0.48 -7.02
CA TYR A 61 6.11 -0.79 -6.85
C TYR A 61 5.64 -1.52 -5.58
N GLU A 62 5.65 -0.85 -4.43
CA GLU A 62 5.20 -1.46 -3.17
C GLU A 62 3.69 -1.73 -3.16
N LEU A 63 2.90 -0.87 -3.79
CA LEU A 63 1.47 -1.10 -3.92
C LEU A 63 1.17 -2.31 -4.80
N ALA A 64 1.88 -2.47 -5.92
CA ALA A 64 1.74 -3.63 -6.80
C ALA A 64 2.12 -4.94 -6.10
N HIS A 65 3.20 -4.95 -5.31
CA HIS A 65 3.55 -6.09 -4.46
C HIS A 65 2.39 -6.50 -3.53
N SER A 66 1.80 -5.52 -2.84
CA SER A 66 0.69 -5.76 -1.90
C SER A 66 -0.62 -6.25 -2.53
N LEU A 67 -0.72 -6.18 -3.86
CA LEU A 67 -1.90 -6.56 -4.64
C LEU A 67 -1.76 -7.90 -5.36
N ALA A 68 -0.54 -8.47 -5.42
CA ALA A 68 -0.21 -9.67 -6.18
C ALA A 68 -0.77 -10.96 -5.55
#